data_AF-A0A7J8NK99-F1
#
_entry.id   AF-A0A7J8NK99-F1
#
_cell.length_a   1.000
_cell.length_b   1.000
_cell.length_c   1.000
_cell.angle_alpha   90.00
_cell.angle_beta   90.00
_cell.angle_gamma   90.00
#
_symmetry.space_group_name_H-M   'P 1'
#
loop_
_entity.id
_entity.type
_entity.pdbx_description
1 polymer ?
#
loop_
_entity_poly.entity_id
_entity_poly.type
_entity_poly.pdbx_seq_one_letter_code
_entity_poly.pdbx_strand_id
1 'polypeptide(L)'
;MSPSLSPSVSCSTIIYDMIDCVLFLSGDSTEDKPTTACCSGFKIVLETNVKCFCEALKSSAELGADVNLTKAVMLPSACEVSASPMNKCNL
;
A
#
# COMPACT_ATOMS: atom_id res chain seq x y z
N MET A 1 -3.22 -24.99 15.71
CA MET A 1 -2.50 -23.70 15.78
C MET A 1 -3.30 -22.76 16.66
N SER A 2 -2.70 -22.20 17.71
CA SER A 2 -3.36 -21.25 18.62
C SER A 2 -3.49 -19.88 17.94
N PRO A 3 -4.69 -19.29 17.80
CA PRO A 3 -4.79 -17.90 17.40
C PRO A 3 -4.52 -17.04 18.63
N SER A 4 -3.37 -16.37 18.66
CA SER A 4 -3.09 -15.31 19.63
C SER A 4 -4.05 -14.15 19.34
N LEU A 5 -5.06 -14.01 20.20
CA LEU A 5 -5.99 -12.89 20.20
C LEU A 5 -5.26 -11.64 20.70
N SER A 6 -4.71 -10.89 19.77
CA SER A 6 -4.48 -9.45 19.96
C SER A 6 -5.36 -8.74 18.94
N PRO A 7 -6.17 -7.73 19.28
CA PRO A 7 -6.74 -6.81 18.30
C PRO A 7 -5.64 -5.86 17.80
N SER A 8 -4.43 -6.39 17.57
CA SER A 8 -3.41 -5.73 16.77
C SER A 8 -3.97 -5.80 15.37
N VAL A 9 -4.49 -4.69 14.86
CA VAL A 9 -4.91 -4.60 13.46
C VAL A 9 -3.70 -5.02 12.62
N SER A 10 -3.76 -6.25 12.10
CA SER A 10 -2.66 -6.84 11.36
C SER A 10 -2.54 -6.09 10.04
N CYS A 11 -1.31 -5.76 9.63
CA CYS A 11 -1.08 -5.11 8.35
C CYS A 11 -1.73 -5.88 7.18
N SER A 12 -1.88 -7.19 7.30
CA SER A 12 -2.62 -8.02 6.35
C SER A 12 -4.08 -7.60 6.16
N THR A 13 -4.79 -7.18 7.22
CA THR A 13 -6.19 -6.73 7.11
C THR A 13 -6.27 -5.33 6.52
N ILE A 14 -5.36 -4.44 6.90
CA ILE A 14 -5.36 -3.04 6.43
C ILE A 14 -4.91 -2.97 4.96
N ILE A 15 -3.92 -3.79 4.56
CA ILE A 15 -3.44 -3.81 3.18
C ILE A 15 -4.47 -4.42 2.22
N TYR A 16 -5.44 -5.19 2.75
CA TYR A 16 -6.56 -5.68 1.96
C TYR A 16 -7.43 -4.53 1.42
N ASP A 17 -7.53 -3.41 2.13
CA ASP A 17 -8.21 -2.21 1.62
C ASP A 17 -7.46 -1.59 0.42
N MET A 18 -6.17 -1.90 0.24
CA MET A 18 -5.37 -1.49 -0.91
C MET A 18 -5.32 -2.52 -2.05
N ILE A 19 -6.16 -3.57 -2.02
CA ILE A 19 -6.13 -4.60 -3.07
C ILE A 19 -6.42 -4.01 -4.46
N ASP A 20 -7.28 -3.00 -4.53
CA ASP A 20 -7.57 -2.26 -5.76
C ASP A 20 -6.39 -1.41 -6.25
N CYS A 21 -5.39 -1.16 -5.40
CA CYS A 21 -4.15 -0.49 -5.81
C CYS A 21 -3.17 -1.42 -6.52
N VAL A 22 -3.30 -2.74 -6.36
CA VAL A 22 -2.35 -3.70 -6.96
C VAL A 22 -2.29 -3.50 -8.46
N LEU A 23 -3.45 -3.31 -9.11
CA LEU A 23 -3.50 -3.03 -10.56
C LEU A 23 -2.71 -1.79 -10.92
N PHE A 24 -2.89 -0.66 -10.23
CA PHE A 24 -2.09 0.53 -10.53
C PHE A 24 -0.60 0.31 -10.24
N LEU A 25 -0.28 -0.37 -9.14
CA LEU A 25 1.10 -0.64 -8.72
C LEU A 25 1.81 -1.63 -9.62
N SER A 26 1.10 -2.44 -10.40
CA SER A 26 1.73 -3.35 -11.36
C SER A 26 2.53 -2.60 -12.42
N GLY A 27 3.75 -3.08 -12.68
CA GLY A 27 4.64 -2.57 -13.72
C GLY A 27 4.11 -2.79 -15.12
N ASP A 28 3.48 -3.93 -15.36
CA ASP A 28 2.81 -4.25 -16.62
C ASP A 28 1.43 -3.56 -16.79
N SER A 29 0.96 -2.83 -15.78
CA SER A 29 -0.37 -2.22 -15.84
C SER A 29 -0.41 -0.98 -16.72
N THR A 30 -1.39 -0.96 -17.62
CA THR A 30 -1.77 0.20 -18.44
C THR A 30 -2.50 1.29 -17.64
N GLU A 31 -2.81 1.02 -16.37
CA GLU A 31 -3.46 1.98 -15.48
C GLU A 31 -2.45 3.08 -15.09
N ASP A 32 -2.68 4.27 -15.62
CA ASP A 32 -1.88 5.48 -15.35
C ASP A 32 -2.39 6.25 -14.12
N LYS A 33 -3.60 5.93 -13.65
CA LYS A 33 -4.18 6.50 -12.42
C LYS A 33 -4.72 5.41 -11.49
N PRO A 34 -4.57 5.59 -10.17
CA PRO A 34 -5.24 4.73 -9.19
C PRO A 34 -6.76 4.96 -9.24
N THR A 35 -7.51 3.91 -8.95
CA THR A 35 -8.95 3.99 -8.76
C THR A 35 -9.30 4.75 -7.47
N THR A 36 -10.51 5.29 -7.38
CA THR A 36 -10.99 5.93 -6.14
C THR A 36 -10.95 4.96 -4.95
N ALA A 37 -11.25 3.68 -5.19
CA ALA A 37 -11.17 2.62 -4.18
C ALA A 37 -9.72 2.45 -3.67
N CYS A 38 -8.76 2.37 -4.58
CA CYS A 38 -7.34 2.33 -4.23
C CYS A 38 -6.94 3.52 -3.34
N CYS A 39 -7.30 4.74 -3.73
CA CYS A 39 -6.94 5.92 -2.95
C CYS A 39 -7.60 5.95 -1.57
N SER A 40 -8.85 5.51 -1.47
CA SER A 40 -9.55 5.39 -0.18
C SER A 40 -8.86 4.37 0.73
N GLY A 41 -8.51 3.20 0.19
CA GLY A 41 -7.79 2.16 0.93
C GLY A 41 -6.40 2.59 1.36
N PHE A 42 -5.67 3.25 0.47
CA PHE A 42 -4.36 3.81 0.78
C PHE A 42 -4.46 4.82 1.93
N LYS A 43 -5.42 5.73 1.88
CA LYS A 43 -5.66 6.69 2.94
C LYS A 43 -5.94 6.01 4.28
N ILE A 44 -6.79 4.98 4.29
CA ILE A 44 -7.07 4.17 5.49
C ILE A 44 -5.79 3.55 6.06
N VAL A 45 -4.92 3.00 5.20
CA VAL A 45 -3.63 2.45 5.65
C VAL A 45 -2.75 3.52 6.28
N LEU A 46 -2.67 4.70 5.68
CA LEU A 46 -1.88 5.81 6.21
C LEU A 46 -2.39 6.34 7.54
N GLU A 47 -3.72 6.48 7.67
CA GLU A 47 -4.39 6.94 8.88
C GLU A 47 -4.30 5.90 10.00
N THR A 48 -4.35 4.60 9.66
CA THR A 48 -4.28 3.52 10.64
C THR A 48 -2.84 3.23 11.06
N ASN A 49 -1.99 2.88 10.10
CA ASN A 49 -0.57 2.59 10.33
C ASN A 49 0.23 2.61 9.01
N VAL A 50 0.90 3.72 8.74
CA VAL A 50 1.78 3.88 7.57
C VAL A 50 2.83 2.79 7.43
N LYS A 51 3.28 2.18 8.53
CA LYS A 51 4.29 1.11 8.49
C LYS A 51 3.77 -0.12 7.74
N CYS A 52 2.47 -0.38 7.75
CA CYS A 52 1.87 -1.49 7.01
C CYS A 52 2.00 -1.31 5.49
N PHE A 53 1.90 -0.07 4.99
CA PHE A 53 2.18 0.23 3.59
C PHE A 53 3.64 -0.06 3.24
N CYS A 54 4.56 0.37 4.11
CA CYS A 54 5.99 0.14 3.92
C CYS A 54 6.36 -1.35 3.89
N GLU A 55 5.82 -2.12 4.84
CA GLU A 55 6.01 -3.57 4.90
C GLU A 55 5.43 -4.25 3.66
N ALA A 56 4.28 -3.80 3.16
CA ALA A 56 3.70 -4.35 1.94
C ALA A 56 4.55 -4.06 0.70
N LEU A 57 5.08 -2.84 0.55
CA LEU A 57 6.00 -2.50 -0.54
C LEU A 57 7.30 -3.31 -0.47
N LYS A 58 7.88 -3.42 0.72
CA LYS A 58 9.08 -4.21 0.94
C LYS A 58 8.83 -5.69 0.65
N SER A 59 7.73 -6.23 1.18
CA SER A 59 7.35 -7.63 0.96
C SER A 59 7.08 -7.90 -0.51
N SER A 60 6.44 -6.99 -1.25
CA SER A 60 6.24 -7.17 -2.70
C SER A 60 7.56 -7.15 -3.48
N ALA A 61 8.50 -6.28 -3.11
CA ALA A 61 9.85 -6.31 -3.68
C ALA A 61 10.62 -7.61 -3.35
N GLU A 62 10.53 -8.11 -2.12
CA GLU A 62 11.17 -9.36 -1.69
C GLU A 62 10.54 -10.60 -2.33
N LEU A 63 9.23 -10.58 -2.56
CA LEU A 63 8.49 -11.66 -3.21
C LEU A 63 8.64 -11.64 -4.74
N GLY A 64 9.33 -10.65 -5.31
CA GLY A 64 9.44 -10.48 -6.76
C GLY A 64 8.10 -10.22 -7.43
N ALA A 65 7.14 -9.66 -6.69
CA ALA A 65 5.91 -9.17 -7.30
C ALA A 65 6.28 -8.07 -8.29
N ASP A 66 5.63 -8.06 -9.45
CA ASP A 66 5.75 -6.98 -10.41
C ASP A 66 5.05 -5.74 -9.83
N VAL A 67 5.71 -5.09 -8.89
CA VAL A 67 5.29 -3.84 -8.27
C VAL A 67 6.29 -2.79 -8.72
N ASN A 68 5.77 -1.81 -9.46
CA ASN A 68 6.53 -0.66 -9.88
C ASN A 68 6.63 0.33 -8.71
N LEU A 69 7.78 0.31 -8.04
CA LEU A 69 8.07 1.22 -6.93
C LEU A 69 7.92 2.69 -7.34
N THR A 70 8.15 3.05 -8.60
CA THR A 70 7.93 4.41 -9.10
C THR A 70 6.45 4.80 -8.99
N LYS A 71 5.54 3.88 -9.35
CA LYS A 71 4.10 4.12 -9.21
C LYS A 71 3.68 4.18 -7.73
N ALA A 72 4.26 3.34 -6.88
CA ALA A 72 4.06 3.41 -5.42
C ALA A 72 4.47 4.77 -4.83
N VAL A 73 5.57 5.33 -5.33
CA VAL A 73 6.08 6.66 -4.96
C VAL A 73 5.17 7.78 -5.45
N MET A 74 4.52 7.61 -6.60
CA MET A 74 3.57 8.58 -7.14
C MET A 74 2.17 8.48 -6.53
N LEU A 75 1.83 7.36 -5.89
CA LEU A 75 0.50 7.07 -5.32
C LEU A 75 -0.01 8.17 -4.36
N PRO A 76 0.79 8.74 -3.44
CA PRO A 76 0.37 9.88 -2.61
C PRO A 76 -0.04 11.09 -3.44
N SER A 77 0.72 11.40 -4.49
CA SER A 77 0.43 12.55 -5.37
C SER A 77 -0.79 12.27 -6.24
N ALA A 78 -0.91 11.05 -6.76
CA ALA A 78 -2.03 10.63 -7.62
C ALA A 78 -3.36 10.54 -6.85
N CYS A 79 -3.31 10.23 -5.56
CA CYS A 79 -4.46 10.19 -4.66
C CYS A 79 -4.68 11.52 -3.90
N GLU A 80 -3.89 12.55 -4.19
CA GLU A 80 -3.97 13.86 -3.53
C GLU A 80 -3.87 13.79 -1.99
N VAL A 81 -3.08 12.84 -1.50
CA VAL A 81 -2.87 12.63 -0.06
C VAL A 81 -1.66 13.45 0.39
N SER A 82 -1.87 14.36 1.34
CA SER A 82 -0.81 15.23 1.87
C SER A 82 0.24 14.48 2.70
N ALA A 83 -0.08 13.26 3.15
CA ALA A 83 0.89 12.43 3.85
C ALA A 83 1.93 11.92 2.84
N SER A 84 3.21 12.07 3.19
CA SER A 84 4.33 11.56 2.41
C SER A 84 4.83 10.27 3.07
N PRO A 85 4.19 9.11 2.83
CA PRO A 85 4.50 7.86 3.53
C PRO A 85 5.89 7.33 3.24
N MET A 86 6.47 7.68 2.10
CA MET A 86 7.83 7.28 1.75
C MET A 86 8.86 7.73 2.79
N ASN A 87 8.70 8.93 3.35
CA ASN A 87 9.55 9.41 4.45
C ASN A 87 9.44 8.55 5.72
N LYS A 88 8.31 7.86 5.90
CA LYS A 88 8.07 6.92 7.01
C LYS A 88 8.51 5.50 6.68
N CYS A 89 8.63 5.17 5.40
CA CYS A 89 9.06 3.85 4.93
C CYS A 89 10.57 3.67 4.87
N ASN A 90 11.34 4.76 4.93
CA ASN A 90 12.81 4.72 4.87
C ASN A 90 13.33 3.94 3.64
N LEU A 91 12.57 4.04 2.54
CA LEU A 91 12.83 3.47 1.21
C LEU A 91 13.50 4.51 0.32
#